data_AF-A0A1H7VP07-F1
#
_entry.id   AF-A0A1H7VP07-F1
#
_cell.length_a   1.000
_cell.length_b   1.000
_cell.length_c   1.000
_cell.angle_alpha   90.00
_cell.angle_beta   90.00
_cell.angle_gamma   90.00
#
_symmetry.space_group_name_H-M   'P 1'
#
loop_
_entity.id
_entity.type
_entity.pdbx_description
1 polymer ?
#
loop_
_entity_poly.entity_id
_entity_poly.type
_entity_poly.pdbx_seq_one_letter_code
_entity_poly.pdbx_strand_id
1 'polypeptide(L)'
;MTITLTRNPYVAGSLLKFKIWLNNKPVTKIALGEEKTITLPEDNSIIQIKQFSGKSNTLTVNDGDQVEISNGTGLRWMVLLAVLFVPIVTLLEALAIFISLLVAITCFFILLIKTDSLKLTKINNKFTPRQTLPFGFNQSTGICVTVSFSSLVPSGWSVVKTLKMMKIFLIT
;
A
#
# COMPACT_ATOMS: atom_id res chain seq x y z
N MET A 1 -16.20 -12.39 18.31
CA MET A 1 -15.48 -12.67 17.06
C MET A 1 -15.02 -11.39 16.40
N THR A 2 -13.76 -11.37 15.98
CA THR A 2 -13.07 -10.22 15.41
C THR A 2 -12.18 -10.66 14.26
N ILE A 3 -12.16 -9.85 13.20
CA ILE A 3 -11.19 -9.97 12.12
C ILE A 3 -10.22 -8.81 12.16
N THR A 4 -9.01 -9.05 11.66
CA THR A 4 -8.01 -8.00 11.52
C THR A 4 -7.84 -7.68 10.05
N LEU A 5 -8.03 -6.41 9.71
CA LEU A 5 -7.96 -5.95 8.34
C LEU A 5 -6.82 -4.94 8.20
N THR A 6 -5.92 -5.23 7.27
CA THR A 6 -4.69 -4.47 7.06
C THR A 6 -4.65 -3.92 5.64
N ARG A 7 -4.41 -2.62 5.51
CA ARG A 7 -4.25 -1.97 4.21
C ARG A 7 -2.78 -1.83 3.85
N ASN A 8 -2.36 -2.53 2.82
CA ASN A 8 -1.02 -2.43 2.27
C ASN A 8 -0.76 -1.00 1.73
N PRO A 9 0.37 -0.35 2.10
CA PRO A 9 0.68 1.03 1.67
C PRO A 9 0.92 1.18 0.16
N TYR A 10 1.24 0.08 -0.53
CA TYR A 10 1.50 0.07 -1.98
C TYR A 10 0.22 -0.04 -2.83
N VAL A 11 -0.96 0.07 -2.20
CA VAL A 11 -2.25 0.08 -2.90
C VAL A 11 -2.48 1.45 -3.55
N ALA A 12 -2.78 1.46 -4.85
CA ALA A 12 -3.06 2.69 -5.58
C ALA A 12 -4.34 3.38 -5.04
N GLY A 13 -4.37 4.72 -5.10
CA GLY A 13 -5.42 5.49 -4.45
C GLY A 13 -5.27 5.53 -2.92
N SER A 14 -4.04 5.41 -2.44
CA SER A 14 -3.64 5.41 -1.02
C SER A 14 -4.21 6.60 -0.22
N LEU A 15 -4.37 7.76 -0.87
CA LEU A 15 -4.89 8.99 -0.26
C LEU A 15 -6.36 8.88 0.21
N LEU A 16 -7.14 7.96 -0.37
CA LEU A 16 -8.56 7.86 -0.10
C LEU A 16 -8.86 6.75 0.90
N LYS A 17 -9.79 7.00 1.81
CA LYS A 17 -10.25 6.00 2.79
C LYS A 17 -11.18 4.99 2.11
N PHE A 18 -10.98 3.70 2.39
CA PHE A 18 -11.83 2.64 1.87
C PHE A 18 -13.03 2.42 2.77
N LYS A 19 -14.24 2.24 2.19
CA LYS A 19 -15.44 1.87 2.95
C LYS A 19 -15.51 0.35 3.04
N ILE A 20 -15.55 -0.18 4.25
CA ILE A 20 -15.66 -1.61 4.52
C ILE A 20 -17.13 -1.95 4.73
N TRP A 21 -17.60 -2.96 4.01
CA TRP A 21 -18.95 -3.49 4.07
C TRP A 21 -18.90 -4.91 4.62
N LEU A 22 -19.76 -5.21 5.59
CA LEU A 22 -19.99 -6.57 6.10
C LEU A 22 -21.46 -6.91 5.84
N ASN A 23 -21.71 -8.07 5.22
CA ASN A 23 -23.07 -8.55 4.90
C ASN A 23 -23.93 -7.44 4.24
N ASN A 24 -23.36 -6.75 3.25
CA ASN A 24 -23.98 -5.61 2.53
C ASN A 24 -24.32 -4.37 3.38
N LYS A 25 -23.80 -4.25 4.61
CA LYS A 25 -23.95 -3.06 5.44
C LYS A 25 -22.60 -2.33 5.61
N PRO A 26 -22.54 -1.00 5.44
CA PRO A 26 -21.31 -0.24 5.67
C PRO A 26 -21.00 -0.23 7.18
N VAL A 27 -19.80 -0.66 7.55
CA VAL A 27 -19.41 -0.76 8.98
C VAL A 27 -18.41 0.32 9.36
N THR A 28 -17.33 0.46 8.60
CA THR A 28 -16.28 1.42 8.94
C THR A 28 -15.48 1.87 7.72
N LYS A 29 -14.53 2.78 7.95
CA LYS A 29 -13.55 3.22 6.95
C LYS A 29 -12.14 2.93 7.46
N ILE A 30 -11.24 2.62 6.54
CA ILE A 30 -9.82 2.40 6.82
C ILE A 30 -8.92 3.32 5.99
N ALA A 31 -7.98 3.98 6.65
CA ALA A 31 -6.95 4.82 6.04
C ALA A 31 -5.74 4.00 5.59
N LEU A 32 -4.78 4.64 4.93
CA LEU A 32 -3.56 4.01 4.47
C LEU A 32 -2.70 3.54 5.64
N GLY A 33 -2.22 2.30 5.60
CA GLY A 33 -1.34 1.73 6.63
C GLY A 33 -2.02 1.54 8.00
N GLU A 34 -3.32 1.81 8.10
CA GLU A 34 -4.10 1.53 9.30
C GLU A 34 -4.38 0.01 9.35
N GLU A 35 -4.26 -0.55 10.55
CA GLU A 35 -4.72 -1.87 10.90
C GLU A 35 -5.97 -1.71 11.76
N LYS A 36 -7.04 -2.42 11.42
CA LYS A 36 -8.33 -2.25 12.07
C LYS A 36 -8.96 -3.57 12.42
N THR A 37 -9.25 -3.73 13.71
CA THR A 37 -10.02 -4.87 14.21
C THR A 37 -11.50 -4.56 14.08
N ILE A 38 -12.24 -5.48 13.45
CA ILE A 38 -13.69 -5.32 13.21
C ILE A 38 -14.41 -6.49 13.85
N THR A 39 -15.41 -6.19 14.68
CA THR A 39 -16.27 -7.20 15.29
C THR A 39 -17.24 -7.77 14.26
N LEU A 40 -17.29 -9.08 14.12
CA LEU A 40 -18.22 -9.78 13.23
C LEU A 40 -19.57 -10.02 13.92
N PRO A 41 -20.70 -9.89 13.21
CA PRO A 41 -22.02 -10.22 13.74
C PRO A 41 -22.34 -11.73 13.67
N GLU A 42 -21.76 -12.45 12.71
CA GLU A 42 -22.03 -13.86 12.42
C GLU A 42 -20.73 -14.60 12.06
N ASP A 43 -20.66 -15.90 12.36
CA ASP A 43 -19.47 -16.75 12.18
C ASP A 43 -18.97 -16.78 10.73
N ASN A 44 -19.88 -16.62 9.75
CA ASN A 44 -19.58 -16.56 8.32
C ASN A 44 -20.02 -15.21 7.76
N SER A 45 -19.17 -14.20 7.92
CA SER A 45 -19.46 -12.86 7.41
C SER A 45 -18.85 -12.66 6.03
N ILE A 46 -19.59 -12.01 5.12
CA ILE A 46 -19.09 -11.64 3.80
C ILE A 46 -18.53 -10.22 3.88
N ILE A 47 -17.22 -10.08 3.68
CA ILE A 47 -16.56 -8.78 3.59
C ILE A 47 -16.45 -8.32 2.14
N GLN A 48 -16.72 -7.05 1.92
CA GLN A 48 -16.50 -6.37 0.65
C GLN A 48 -15.98 -4.95 0.91
N ILE A 49 -15.08 -4.49 0.05
CA ILE A 49 -14.58 -3.12 0.06
C ILE A 49 -15.18 -2.35 -1.09
N LYS A 50 -15.58 -1.11 -0.82
CA LYS A 50 -16.06 -0.18 -1.83
C LYS A 50 -15.24 1.10 -1.82
N GLN A 51 -14.80 1.52 -3.01
CA GLN A 51 -14.12 2.78 -3.24
C GLN A 51 -14.77 3.48 -4.43
N PHE A 52 -15.28 4.70 -4.24
CA PHE A 52 -16.14 5.39 -5.20
C PHE A 52 -17.28 4.48 -5.70
N SER A 53 -17.24 4.11 -6.98
CA SER A 53 -18.17 3.22 -7.66
C SER A 53 -17.64 1.80 -7.84
N GLY A 54 -16.35 1.57 -7.59
CA GLY A 54 -15.71 0.26 -7.68
C GLY A 54 -15.99 -0.60 -6.45
N LYS A 55 -16.18 -1.90 -6.68
CA LYS A 55 -16.33 -2.92 -5.64
C LYS A 55 -15.12 -3.87 -5.70
N SER A 56 -14.68 -4.37 -4.55
CA SER A 56 -13.77 -5.50 -4.50
C SER A 56 -14.52 -6.81 -4.72
N ASN A 57 -13.78 -7.91 -4.85
CA ASN A 57 -14.33 -9.24 -4.66
C ASN A 57 -14.95 -9.38 -3.27
N THR A 58 -15.94 -10.27 -3.17
CA THR A 58 -16.47 -10.74 -1.89
C THR A 58 -15.55 -11.81 -1.33
N LEU A 59 -15.37 -11.81 -0.01
CA LEU A 59 -14.58 -12.80 0.69
C LEU A 59 -15.35 -13.23 1.96
N THR A 60 -15.56 -14.52 2.14
CA THR A 60 -16.14 -15.05 3.38
C THR A 60 -15.05 -15.16 4.41
N VAL A 61 -15.24 -14.56 5.59
CA VAL A 61 -14.26 -14.49 6.66
C VAL A 61 -14.86 -15.01 7.97
N ASN A 62 -14.00 -15.67 8.74
CA ASN A 62 -14.34 -16.27 10.03
C ASN A 62 -13.57 -15.56 11.16
N ASP A 63 -13.89 -15.89 12.41
CA ASP A 63 -13.19 -15.35 13.58
C ASP A 63 -11.68 -15.60 13.52
N GLY A 64 -10.88 -14.57 13.79
CA GLY A 64 -9.42 -14.63 13.76
C GLY A 64 -8.76 -14.55 12.38
N ASP A 65 -9.54 -14.50 11.29
CA ASP A 65 -8.97 -14.32 9.95
C ASP A 65 -8.27 -12.96 9.80
N GLN A 66 -7.10 -12.97 9.14
CA GLN A 66 -6.39 -11.77 8.71
C GLN A 66 -6.62 -11.52 7.22
N VAL A 67 -7.09 -10.33 6.89
CA VAL A 67 -7.43 -9.95 5.52
C VAL A 67 -6.54 -8.80 5.06
N GLU A 68 -5.82 -9.03 3.97
CA GLU A 68 -5.05 -7.99 3.30
C GLU A 68 -5.82 -7.43 2.11
N ILE A 69 -5.74 -6.11 1.98
CA ILE A 69 -6.23 -5.38 0.82
C ILE A 69 -5.05 -5.18 -0.13
N SER A 70 -5.16 -5.73 -1.34
CA SER A 70 -4.16 -5.59 -2.39
C SER A 70 -4.76 -5.00 -3.67
N ASN A 71 -3.89 -4.48 -4.56
CA ASN A 71 -4.32 -4.04 -5.89
C ASN A 71 -4.70 -5.25 -6.74
N GLY A 72 -5.80 -5.13 -7.48
CA GLY A 72 -6.14 -6.07 -8.53
C GLY A 72 -5.20 -5.98 -9.73
N THR A 73 -5.23 -7.00 -10.59
CA THR A 73 -4.45 -7.05 -11.83
C THR A 73 -4.79 -5.88 -12.77
N GLY A 74 -6.00 -5.31 -12.66
CA GLY A 74 -6.43 -4.15 -13.44
C GLY A 74 -5.47 -2.96 -13.34
N LEU A 75 -4.89 -2.71 -12.16
CA LEU A 75 -3.93 -1.63 -11.99
C LEU A 75 -2.66 -1.82 -12.82
N ARG A 76 -2.16 -3.06 -12.93
CA ARG A 76 -0.98 -3.36 -13.76
C ARG A 76 -1.26 -3.09 -15.24
N TRP A 77 -2.44 -3.47 -15.71
CA TRP A 77 -2.88 -3.18 -17.08
C TRP A 77 -3.03 -1.68 -17.33
N MET A 78 -3.52 -0.91 -16.35
CA MET A 78 -3.62 0.54 -16.47
C MET A 78 -2.23 1.20 -16.58
N VAL A 79 -1.27 0.78 -15.77
CA VAL A 79 0.11 1.29 -15.85
C VAL A 79 0.73 0.95 -17.20
N LEU A 80 0.55 -0.29 -17.67
CA LEU A 80 1.05 -0.71 -18.98
C LEU A 80 0.44 0.12 -20.12
N LEU A 81 -0.88 0.34 -20.08
CA LEU A 81 -1.59 1.15 -21.07
C LEU A 81 -1.07 2.60 -21.07
N ALA A 82 -0.91 3.19 -19.89
CA ALA A 82 -0.39 4.56 -19.77
C ALA A 82 1.00 4.70 -20.39
N VAL A 83 1.91 3.75 -20.13
CA VAL A 83 3.25 3.72 -20.73
C VAL A 83 3.18 3.59 -22.25
N LEU A 84 2.27 2.76 -22.78
CA LEU A 84 2.09 2.56 -24.21
C LEU A 84 1.49 3.78 -24.93
N PHE A 85 0.68 4.59 -24.24
CA PHE A 85 0.08 5.79 -24.82
C PHE A 85 1.05 6.95 -24.96
N VAL A 86 2.06 7.08 -24.10
CA VAL A 86 3.06 8.16 -24.16
C VAL A 86 3.66 8.35 -25.55
N PRO A 87 4.26 7.33 -26.21
CA PRO A 87 4.85 7.50 -27.53
C PRO A 87 3.82 7.83 -28.61
N ILE A 88 2.60 7.27 -28.51
CA ILE A 88 1.53 7.54 -29.48
C ILE A 88 1.16 9.02 -29.47
N VAL A 89 1.04 9.61 -28.28
CA VAL A 89 0.72 11.03 -28.12
C VAL A 89 1.84 11.92 -28.66
N THR A 90 3.11 11.51 -28.55
CA THR A 90 4.26 12.30 -29.05
C THR A 90 4.40 12.33 -30.58
N LEU A 91 3.75 11.40 -31.30
CA LEU A 91 3.84 11.31 -32.76
C LEU A 91 2.73 12.08 -33.50
N LEU A 92 1.75 12.62 -32.77
CA LEU A 92 0.56 13.26 -33.33
C LEU A 92 0.74 14.79 -33.42
N GLU A 93 0.14 15.41 -34.43
CA GLU A 93 0.10 16.89 -34.56
C GLU A 93 -0.98 17.50 -33.65
N ALA A 94 -0.84 18.80 -33.34
CA ALA A 94 -1.54 19.49 -32.26
C ALA A 94 -3.04 19.16 -32.09
N LEU A 95 -3.84 19.24 -33.16
CA LEU A 95 -5.28 18.97 -33.08
C LEU A 95 -5.58 17.48 -32.82
N ALA A 96 -4.78 16.59 -33.42
CA ALA A 96 -4.90 15.15 -33.21
C ALA A 96 -4.47 14.72 -31.80
N ILE A 97 -3.57 15.46 -31.14
CA ILE A 97 -3.22 15.25 -29.72
C ILE A 97 -4.44 15.42 -28.83
N PHE A 98 -5.21 16.50 -28.98
CA PHE A 98 -6.39 16.75 -28.14
C PHE A 98 -7.46 15.67 -28.29
N ILE A 99 -7.75 15.28 -29.54
CA ILE A 99 -8.72 14.22 -29.82
C ILE A 99 -8.23 12.88 -29.26
N SER A 100 -6.97 12.54 -29.50
CA SER A 100 -6.36 11.29 -28.99
C SER A 100 -6.36 11.25 -27.46
N LEU A 101 -6.06 12.37 -26.80
CA LEU A 101 -6.10 12.49 -25.35
C LEU A 101 -7.52 12.30 -24.80
N LEU A 102 -8.54 12.89 -25.42
CA LEU A 102 -9.94 12.70 -25.02
C LEU A 102 -10.38 11.23 -25.16
N VAL A 103 -10.01 10.59 -26.28
CA VAL A 103 -10.28 9.16 -26.50
C VAL A 103 -9.53 8.30 -25.47
N ALA A 104 -8.27 8.59 -25.20
CA ALA A 104 -7.45 7.88 -24.21
C ALA A 104 -8.04 8.00 -22.80
N ILE A 105 -8.42 9.21 -22.38
CA ILE A 105 -9.06 9.47 -21.08
C ILE A 105 -10.39 8.70 -20.99
N THR A 106 -11.20 8.74 -22.04
CA THR A 106 -12.50 8.03 -22.06
C THR A 106 -12.30 6.52 -21.98
N CYS A 107 -11.37 5.97 -22.77
CA CYS A 107 -11.01 4.57 -22.73
C CYS A 107 -10.49 4.16 -21.34
N PHE A 108 -9.67 5.00 -20.72
CA PHE A 108 -9.16 4.81 -19.37
C PHE A 108 -10.29 4.71 -18.32
N PHE A 109 -11.28 5.60 -18.36
CA PHE A 109 -12.44 5.52 -17.47
C PHE A 109 -13.29 4.26 -17.71
N ILE A 110 -13.47 3.85 -18.96
CA ILE A 110 -14.19 2.61 -19.29
C ILE A 110 -13.47 1.39 -18.70
N LEU A 111 -12.14 1.33 -18.84
CA LEU A 111 -11.32 0.26 -18.26
C LEU A 111 -11.33 0.28 -16.73
N LEU A 112 -11.30 1.47 -16.11
CA LEU A 112 -11.44 1.62 -14.66
C LEU A 112 -12.76 1.06 -14.14
N ILE A 113 -13.85 1.21 -14.89
CA ILE A 113 -15.17 0.71 -14.50
C ILE A 113 -15.24 -0.82 -14.65
N LYS A 114 -14.59 -1.39 -15.68
CA LYS A 114 -14.66 -2.84 -15.96
C LYS A 114 -13.68 -3.68 -15.18
N THR A 115 -12.56 -3.11 -14.71
CA THR A 115 -11.52 -3.89 -14.04
C THR A 115 -11.69 -3.88 -12.53
N ASP A 116 -11.66 -5.07 -11.93
CA ASP A 116 -11.63 -5.22 -10.48
C ASP A 116 -10.32 -4.62 -9.95
N SER A 117 -10.43 -3.41 -9.40
CA SER A 117 -9.27 -2.61 -8.97
C SER A 117 -8.73 -3.08 -7.62
N LEU A 118 -9.54 -3.76 -6.81
CA LEU A 118 -9.22 -4.15 -5.44
C LEU A 118 -9.43 -5.65 -5.25
N LYS A 119 -8.45 -6.30 -4.64
CA LYS A 119 -8.49 -7.71 -4.30
C LYS A 119 -8.31 -7.91 -2.80
N LEU A 120 -9.26 -8.61 -2.20
CA LEU A 120 -9.22 -9.11 -0.84
C LEU A 120 -8.61 -10.51 -0.84
N THR A 121 -7.56 -10.68 -0.06
CA THR A 121 -6.87 -11.96 0.11
C THR A 121 -6.77 -12.29 1.59
N LYS A 122 -7.10 -13.54 1.95
CA LYS A 122 -6.78 -14.05 3.28
C LYS A 122 -5.28 -14.23 3.38
N ILE A 123 -4.66 -13.58 4.35
CA ILE A 123 -3.32 -13.95 4.76
C ILE A 123 -3.53 -15.20 5.62
N ASN A 124 -3.51 -16.36 4.98
CA ASN A 124 -3.23 -17.56 5.73
C ASN A 124 -1.82 -17.37 6.26
N ASN A 125 -1.71 -16.97 7.52
CA ASN A 125 -0.50 -17.20 8.28
C ASN A 125 -0.33 -18.73 8.35
N LYS A 126 0.13 -19.35 7.25
CA LYS A 126 1.25 -20.26 7.38
C LYS A 126 2.34 -19.36 7.92
N PHE A 127 2.30 -19.19 9.24
CA PHE A 127 3.44 -18.89 10.04
C PHE A 127 4.37 -20.05 9.70
N THR A 128 5.09 -19.92 8.59
CA THR A 128 6.43 -20.45 8.53
C THR A 128 7.04 -19.56 9.58
N PRO A 129 7.25 -20.03 10.83
CA PRO A 129 8.10 -19.25 11.72
C PRO A 129 9.28 -18.90 10.84
N ARG A 130 9.62 -17.61 10.74
CA ARG A 130 10.96 -17.29 10.26
C ARG A 130 11.81 -18.23 11.09
N GLN A 131 12.37 -19.28 10.49
CA GLN A 131 13.41 -20.03 11.14
C GLN A 131 14.35 -18.90 11.47
N THR A 132 14.42 -18.61 12.76
CA THR A 132 15.44 -17.78 13.34
C THR A 132 16.66 -18.54 12.89
N LEU A 133 17.19 -18.15 11.72
CA LEU A 133 18.49 -18.61 11.28
C LEU A 133 19.32 -18.37 12.52
N PRO A 134 19.99 -19.39 13.07
CA PRO A 134 20.92 -19.16 14.13
C PRO A 134 21.93 -18.20 13.54
N PHE A 135 21.72 -16.90 13.75
CA PHE A 135 22.76 -15.91 13.76
C PHE A 135 23.58 -16.33 14.96
N GLY A 136 24.43 -17.33 14.72
CA GLY A 136 25.67 -17.48 15.45
C GLY A 136 26.39 -16.18 15.24
N PHE A 137 26.12 -15.23 16.14
CA PHE A 137 27.06 -14.19 16.49
C PHE A 137 28.29 -14.92 16.99
N ASN A 138 29.13 -15.34 16.04
CA ASN A 138 30.51 -15.64 16.32
C ASN A 138 31.08 -14.33 16.87
N GLN A 139 31.56 -14.38 18.11
CA GLN A 139 32.21 -13.27 18.79
C GLN A 139 33.51 -12.93 18.04
N SER A 140 33.38 -12.28 16.89
CA SER A 140 34.51 -11.69 16.18
C SER A 140 34.75 -10.33 16.81
N THR A 141 35.71 -10.32 17.74
CA THR A 141 36.65 -9.22 18.03
C THR A 141 36.14 -7.83 17.65
N GLY A 142 35.81 -7.04 18.67
CA GLY A 142 35.42 -5.63 18.51
C GLY A 142 36.44 -4.86 17.67
N ILE A 143 36.05 -4.56 16.43
CA ILE A 143 36.69 -3.54 15.62
C ILE A 143 35.97 -2.23 15.93
N CYS A 144 36.62 -1.41 16.74
CA CYS A 144 36.24 0.00 16.89
C CYS A 144 36.48 0.70 15.55
N VAL A 145 35.44 0.87 14.75
CA VAL A 145 35.50 1.76 13.58
C VAL A 145 35.23 3.17 14.08
N THR A 146 36.30 3.95 14.26
CA THR A 146 36.21 5.40 14.49
C THR A 146 35.86 6.06 13.16
N VAL A 147 34.59 6.42 12.97
CA VAL A 147 34.16 7.21 11.81
C VAL A 147 34.35 8.69 12.15
N SER A 148 35.42 9.29 11.65
CA SER A 148 35.64 10.74 11.74
C SER A 148 34.72 11.46 10.76
N PHE A 149 33.62 12.01 11.29
CA PHE A 149 32.76 12.94 10.54
C PHE A 149 33.48 14.28 10.37
N SER A 150 34.07 14.49 9.19
CA SER A 150 34.57 15.80 8.79
C SER A 150 33.37 16.63 8.35
N SER A 151 32.87 17.48 9.24
CA SER A 151 31.80 18.42 8.94
C SER A 151 32.28 19.46 7.93
N LEU A 152 31.98 19.25 6.65
CA LEU A 152 31.96 20.31 5.65
C LEU A 152 30.73 21.18 5.94
N VAL A 153 30.92 22.19 6.79
CA VAL A 153 29.94 23.25 7.01
C VAL A 153 30.15 24.29 5.90
N PRO A 154 29.22 24.47 4.96
CA PRO A 154 29.29 25.58 4.02
C PRO A 154 29.19 26.90 4.79
N SER A 155 30.13 27.80 4.52
CA SER A 155 30.21 29.13 5.12
C SER A 155 28.97 29.94 4.73
N GLY A 156 28.01 30.09 5.65
CA GLY A 156 26.87 30.98 5.46
C GLY A 156 25.63 30.73 6.32
N TRP A 157 25.57 29.66 7.13
CA TRP A 157 24.37 29.36 7.93
C TRP A 157 24.59 29.63 9.43
N SER A 158 23.89 30.64 9.95
CA SER A 158 23.72 30.87 11.39
C SER A 158 22.89 29.73 11.99
N VAL A 159 23.56 28.78 12.64
CA VAL A 159 22.94 27.67 13.37
C VAL A 159 22.49 28.16 14.75
N VAL A 160 21.20 28.40 14.90
CA VAL A 160 20.55 28.48 16.22
C VAL A 160 20.55 27.07 16.82
N LYS A 161 21.35 26.91 17.88
CA LYS A 161 21.50 25.71 18.71
C LYS A 161 20.17 25.25 19.32
N THR A 162 19.75 24.03 18.99
CA THR A 162 19.02 23.16 19.93
C THR A 162 19.30 21.69 19.63
N LEU A 163 20.47 21.21 20.05
CA LEU A 163 20.83 19.79 20.00
C LEU A 163 20.14 19.07 21.18
N LYS A 164 18.99 18.44 20.92
CA LYS A 164 18.37 17.52 21.86
C LYS A 164 19.01 16.15 21.64
N MET A 165 19.82 15.71 22.61
CA MET A 165 20.51 14.42 22.59
C MET A 165 19.52 13.26 22.34
N MET A 166 19.64 12.61 21.20
CA MET A 166 18.95 11.36 20.90
C MET A 166 19.88 10.21 21.26
N LYS A 167 19.71 9.66 22.47
CA LYS A 167 20.30 8.38 22.88
C LYS A 167 19.58 7.28 22.10
N ILE A 168 20.21 6.81 21.02
CA ILE A 168 19.79 5.61 20.32
C ILE A 168 20.32 4.42 21.14
N PHE A 169 19.46 3.81 21.94
CA PHE A 169 19.67 2.47 22.46
C PHE A 169 19.17 1.49 21.39
N LEU A 170 20.09 0.89 20.64
CA LEU A 170 19.79 -0.40 19.98
C LEU A 170 19.83 -1.46 21.08
N ILE A 171 18.65 -1.90 21.53
CA ILE A 171 18.51 -3.15 22.26
C ILE A 171 18.19 -4.20 21.20
N THR A 172 19.20 -5.00 20.87
CA THR A 172 19.11 -6.24 20.09
C THR A 172 18.59 -7.38 20.95
#